data_AF-A0A554ID24-F1
#
_entry.id   AF-A0A554ID24-F1
#
_cell.length_a   1.000
_cell.length_b   1.000
_cell.length_c   1.000
_cell.angle_alpha   90.00
_cell.angle_beta   90.00
_cell.angle_gamma   90.00
#
_symmetry.space_group_name_H-M   'P 1'
#
loop_
_entity.id
_entity.type
_entity.pdbx_description
1 polymer ?
#
loop_
_entity_poly.entity_id
_entity_poly.type
_entity_poly.pdbx_seq_one_letter_code
_entity_poly.pdbx_strand_id
1 'polypeptide(L)'
;MKESCCQTEQDKKHGFLPGLVSGLLPHSVCIGFIILTIIGTTTMAGVLKKLLLVPFFFETLVALSLIFATISAITYLGRNELLSFAGAKRKWKYLLVLYGTTILVNLFLFTVVFPYVANKAGGASILSSQTSTLTLRVSIPCSGHAPLISQELKNLSGIESVAFVSPNLFKVNYQPLLVSPKQILSLEVFKAFKATVQK
;
A
#
# COMPACT_ATOMS: atom_id res chain seq x y z
N MET A 1 52.71 -18.14 -18.03
CA MET A 1 52.09 -19.03 -17.04
C MET A 1 50.60 -19.04 -17.30
N LYS A 2 50.07 -20.17 -17.78
CA LYS A 2 48.63 -20.40 -17.99
C LYS A 2 48.16 -21.24 -16.82
N GLU A 3 47.41 -20.65 -15.91
CA GLU A 3 46.73 -21.42 -14.86
C GLU A 3 45.43 -22.01 -15.42
N SER A 4 45.25 -23.28 -15.10
CA SER A 4 44.29 -24.22 -15.62
C SER A 4 42.85 -23.82 -15.26
N CYS A 5 42.11 -23.28 -16.22
CA CYS A 5 40.66 -23.23 -16.13
C CYS A 5 40.05 -24.59 -16.52
N CYS A 6 39.16 -25.09 -15.66
CA CYS A 6 38.25 -26.23 -15.88
C CYS A 6 38.86 -27.64 -15.70
N GLN A 7 39.03 -28.05 -14.44
CA GLN A 7 38.70 -29.44 -14.09
C GLN A 7 37.19 -29.54 -13.92
N THR A 8 36.52 -30.12 -14.92
CA THR A 8 35.12 -30.51 -14.83
C THR A 8 35.07 -31.79 -13.98
N GLU A 9 34.73 -31.67 -12.70
CA GLU A 9 34.55 -32.83 -11.83
C GLU A 9 33.42 -33.73 -12.35
N GLN A 10 33.65 -35.01 -12.13
CA GLN A 10 33.07 -36.15 -12.83
C GLN A 10 31.59 -36.40 -12.54
N ASP A 11 30.94 -36.83 -13.62
CA ASP A 11 29.75 -37.67 -13.77
C ASP A 11 29.35 -38.50 -12.54
N LYS A 12 28.57 -37.92 -11.63
CA LYS A 12 27.74 -38.68 -10.69
C LYS A 12 26.41 -38.91 -11.38
N LYS A 13 26.07 -40.19 -11.62
CA LYS A 13 24.79 -40.65 -12.19
C LYS A 13 23.62 -39.87 -11.61
N HIS A 14 23.17 -38.83 -12.33
CA HIS A 14 22.02 -38.03 -11.96
C HIS A 14 20.78 -38.89 -12.19
N GLY A 15 20.30 -39.55 -11.14
CA GLY A 15 18.99 -40.18 -11.17
C GLY A 15 17.93 -39.15 -11.55
N PHE A 16 16.83 -39.60 -12.17
CA PHE A 16 15.70 -38.74 -12.51
C PHE A 16 15.13 -38.00 -11.27
N LEU A 17 15.22 -38.63 -10.09
CA LEU A 17 14.77 -38.06 -8.82
C LEU A 17 15.49 -36.77 -8.39
N PRO A 18 16.84 -36.69 -8.30
CA PRO A 18 17.52 -35.46 -7.89
C PRO A 18 17.28 -34.27 -8.84
N GLY A 19 17.02 -34.54 -10.13
CA GLY A 19 16.59 -33.51 -11.08
C GLY A 19 15.17 -33.01 -10.79
N LEU A 20 14.23 -33.92 -10.51
CA LEU A 20 12.84 -33.57 -10.18
C LEU A 20 12.75 -32.81 -8.85
N VAL A 21 13.52 -33.23 -7.83
CA VAL A 21 13.58 -32.52 -6.54
C VAL A 21 14.22 -31.13 -6.71
N SER A 22 15.32 -31.00 -7.46
CA SER A 22 15.94 -29.68 -7.71
C SER A 22 15.04 -28.74 -8.51
N GLY A 23 14.16 -29.27 -9.37
CA GLY A 23 13.17 -28.48 -10.11
C GLY A 23 11.93 -28.10 -9.29
N LEU A 24 11.42 -29.01 -8.45
CA LEU A 24 10.19 -28.77 -7.68
C LEU A 24 10.43 -27.91 -6.43
N LEU A 25 11.60 -28.03 -5.81
CA LEU A 25 11.92 -27.34 -4.56
C LEU A 25 11.81 -25.81 -4.64
N PRO A 26 12.34 -25.10 -5.66
CA PRO A 26 12.16 -23.65 -5.77
C PRO A 26 10.69 -23.25 -5.94
N HIS A 27 9.87 -24.05 -6.65
CA HIS A 27 8.45 -23.75 -6.83
C HIS A 27 7.63 -23.97 -5.56
N SER A 28 7.92 -25.04 -4.80
CA SER A 28 7.28 -25.28 -3.50
C SER A 28 7.55 -24.14 -2.52
N VAL A 29 8.76 -23.57 -2.52
CA VAL A 29 9.10 -22.38 -1.70
C VAL A 29 8.33 -21.15 -2.16
N CYS A 30 8.22 -20.90 -3.47
CA CYS A 30 7.43 -19.77 -3.99
C CYS A 30 5.94 -19.90 -3.64
N ILE A 31 5.34 -21.08 -3.78
CA ILE A 31 3.94 -21.33 -3.42
C ILE A 31 3.74 -21.12 -1.92
N GLY A 32 4.63 -21.67 -1.09
CA GLY A 32 4.62 -21.45 0.36
C GLY A 32 4.72 -19.97 0.73
N PHE A 33 5.61 -19.21 0.08
CA PHE A 33 5.74 -17.77 0.29
C PHE A 33 4.48 -17.00 -0.09
N ILE A 34 3.82 -17.36 -1.19
CA ILE A 34 2.54 -16.75 -1.60
C ILE A 34 1.45 -17.04 -0.57
N ILE A 35 1.29 -18.29 -0.15
CA ILE A 35 0.28 -18.68 0.86
C ILE A 35 0.53 -17.93 2.16
N LEU A 36 1.78 -17.89 2.64
CA LEU A 36 2.15 -17.19 3.86
C LEU A 36 1.96 -15.68 3.75
N THR A 37 2.18 -15.10 2.56
CA THR A 37 1.89 -13.67 2.29
C THR A 37 0.39 -13.38 2.34
N ILE A 38 -0.46 -14.25 1.79
CA ILE A 38 -1.92 -14.09 1.84
C ILE A 38 -2.42 -14.19 3.28
N ILE A 39 -1.96 -15.20 4.02
CA ILE A 39 -2.34 -15.38 5.43
C ILE A 39 -1.81 -14.22 6.28
N GLY A 40 -0.56 -13.81 6.06
CA GLY A 40 0.08 -12.70 6.75
C GLY A 40 -0.64 -11.38 6.52
N THR A 41 -0.98 -11.07 5.26
CA THR A 41 -1.72 -9.84 4.94
C THR A 41 -3.13 -9.85 5.52
N THR A 42 -3.82 -10.99 5.54
CA THR A 42 -5.17 -11.11 6.08
C THR A 42 -5.19 -10.95 7.61
N THR A 43 -4.27 -11.62 8.32
CA THR A 43 -4.16 -11.53 9.78
C THR A 43 -3.68 -10.15 10.21
N MET A 44 -2.77 -9.54 9.45
CA MET A 44 -2.26 -8.20 9.73
C MET A 44 -3.28 -7.11 9.42
N ALA A 45 -4.32 -7.34 8.62
CA ALA A 45 -5.32 -6.33 8.28
C ALA A 45 -6.00 -5.69 9.53
N GLY A 46 -6.28 -6.49 10.57
CA GLY A 46 -6.86 -5.98 11.81
C GLY A 46 -5.90 -5.08 12.62
N VAL A 47 -4.62 -5.46 12.68
CA VAL A 47 -3.56 -4.66 13.32
C VAL A 47 -3.29 -3.40 12.49
N LEU A 48 -3.26 -3.56 11.17
CA LEU A 48 -3.03 -2.50 10.20
C LEU A 48 -4.15 -1.46 10.26
N LYS A 49 -5.41 -1.85 10.53
CA LYS A 49 -6.49 -0.88 10.77
C LYS A 49 -6.17 0.09 11.90
N LYS A 50 -5.68 -0.40 13.05
CA LYS A 50 -5.25 0.46 14.16
C LYS A 50 -4.06 1.33 13.79
N LEU A 51 -3.11 0.77 13.05
CA LEU A 51 -1.93 1.50 12.60
C LEU A 51 -2.26 2.59 11.57
N LEU A 52 -3.23 2.32 10.68
CA LEU A 52 -3.75 3.25 9.67
C LEU A 52 -4.59 4.39 10.27
N LEU A 53 -5.06 4.26 11.52
CA LEU A 53 -5.69 5.36 12.24
C LEU A 53 -4.66 6.38 12.76
N VAL A 54 -3.36 6.07 12.71
CA VAL A 54 -2.31 7.01 13.11
C VAL A 54 -2.15 8.07 12.00
N PRO A 55 -2.37 9.36 12.29
CA PRO A 55 -2.40 10.41 11.27
C PRO A 55 -1.16 10.49 10.38
N PHE A 56 0.02 10.17 10.93
CA PHE A 56 1.30 10.27 10.22
C PHE A 56 1.83 8.94 9.67
N PHE A 57 0.98 7.92 9.61
CA PHE A 57 1.43 6.58 9.22
C PHE A 57 1.98 6.57 7.78
N PHE A 58 1.26 7.18 6.84
CA PHE A 58 1.66 7.19 5.44
C PHE A 58 2.91 8.05 5.20
N GLU A 59 3.02 9.18 5.88
CA GLU A 59 4.22 10.03 5.87
C GLU A 59 5.43 9.27 6.43
N THR A 60 5.22 8.46 7.47
CA THR A 60 6.25 7.57 8.01
C THR A 60 6.69 6.51 7.00
N LEU A 61 5.77 5.93 6.24
CA LEU A 61 6.12 4.99 5.16
C LEU A 61 6.93 5.65 4.06
N VAL A 62 6.58 6.87 3.65
CA VAL A 62 7.35 7.65 2.66
C VAL A 62 8.75 7.93 3.20
N ALA A 63 8.86 8.43 4.44
CA ALA A 63 10.14 8.68 5.07
C ALA A 63 11.00 7.41 5.16
N LEU A 64 10.41 6.29 5.57
CA LEU A 64 11.07 5.00 5.65
C LEU A 64 11.55 4.52 4.27
N SER A 65 10.76 4.71 3.22
CA SER A 65 11.16 4.37 1.84
C SER A 65 12.37 5.17 1.38
N LEU A 66 12.45 6.46 1.73
CA LEU A 66 13.60 7.32 1.42
C LEU A 66 14.84 6.96 2.24
N ILE A 67 14.66 6.56 3.50
CA ILE A 67 15.75 6.04 4.34
C ILE A 67 16.34 4.77 3.71
N PHE A 68 15.49 3.81 3.30
CA PHE A 68 15.97 2.60 2.64
C PHE A 68 16.63 2.87 1.29
N ALA A 69 16.08 3.77 0.47
CA ALA A 69 16.71 4.21 -0.77
C ALA A 69 18.10 4.82 -0.48
N THR A 70 18.23 5.58 0.61
CA THR A 70 19.50 6.20 1.02
C THR A 70 20.52 5.17 1.52
N ILE A 71 20.10 4.22 2.35
CA ILE A 71 20.98 3.11 2.78
C ILE A 71 21.44 2.29 1.58
N SER A 72 20.54 2.01 0.63
CA SER A 72 20.86 1.33 -0.62
C SER A 72 21.88 2.11 -1.47
N ALA A 73 21.67 3.42 -1.63
CA ALA A 73 22.59 4.30 -2.34
C ALA A 73 23.98 4.33 -1.69
N ILE A 74 24.04 4.50 -0.36
CA ILE A 74 25.30 4.51 0.40
C ILE A 74 26.02 3.17 0.27
N THR A 75 25.31 2.06 0.44
CA THR A 75 25.89 0.71 0.32
C THR A 75 26.41 0.46 -1.09
N TYR A 76 25.67 0.88 -2.12
CA TYR A 76 26.09 0.78 -3.52
C TYR A 76 27.36 1.60 -3.79
N LEU A 77 27.40 2.86 -3.38
CA LEU A 77 28.56 3.73 -3.59
C LEU A 77 29.78 3.25 -2.78
N GLY A 78 29.56 2.77 -1.54
CA GLY A 78 30.58 2.21 -0.66
C GLY A 78 31.26 0.98 -1.26
N ARG A 79 30.48 0.05 -1.83
CA ARG A 79 31.04 -1.13 -2.53
C ARG A 79 31.83 -0.81 -3.79
N ASN A 80 31.68 0.39 -4.35
CA ASN A 80 32.41 0.83 -5.52
C ASN A 80 33.52 1.85 -5.18
N GLU A 81 33.77 2.14 -3.91
CA GLU A 81 34.73 3.17 -3.46
C GLU A 81 34.40 4.58 -3.99
N LEU A 82 33.11 4.85 -4.30
CA LEU A 82 32.61 6.09 -4.90
C LEU A 82 31.85 6.98 -3.90
N LEU A 83 32.16 6.90 -2.61
CA LEU A 83 31.47 7.69 -1.56
C LEU A 83 31.76 9.21 -1.63
N SER A 84 32.62 9.65 -2.53
CA SER A 84 32.87 11.08 -2.76
C SER A 84 31.76 11.74 -3.58
N PHE A 85 31.64 13.07 -3.47
CA PHE A 85 30.71 13.85 -4.30
C PHE A 85 30.97 13.66 -5.80
N ALA A 86 32.24 13.50 -6.19
CA ALA A 86 32.62 13.14 -7.56
C ALA A 86 32.09 11.76 -7.97
N GLY A 87 32.13 10.78 -7.07
CA GLY A 87 31.55 9.45 -7.26
C GLY A 87 30.02 9.49 -7.42
N ALA A 88 29.33 10.27 -6.59
CA ALA A 88 27.89 10.51 -6.73
C ALA A 88 27.55 11.15 -8.08
N LYS A 89 28.32 12.17 -8.52
CA LYS A 89 28.15 12.78 -9.85
C LYS A 89 28.41 11.78 -10.99
N ARG A 90 29.39 10.90 -10.84
CA ARG A 90 29.68 9.82 -11.82
C ARG A 90 28.54 8.80 -11.91
N LYS A 91 27.83 8.54 -10.82
CA LYS A 91 26.70 7.59 -10.74
C LYS A 91 25.33 8.28 -10.63
N TRP A 92 25.21 9.54 -11.07
CA TRP A 92 23.98 10.33 -10.89
C TRP A 92 22.75 9.67 -11.53
N LYS A 93 22.90 8.98 -12.68
CA LYS A 93 21.80 8.26 -13.34
C LYS A 93 21.21 7.17 -12.46
N TYR A 94 22.06 6.41 -11.75
CA TYR A 94 21.61 5.38 -10.82
C TYR A 94 20.84 6.00 -9.65
N LEU A 95 21.41 7.06 -9.04
CA LEU A 95 20.75 7.76 -7.94
C LEU A 95 19.42 8.38 -8.37
N LEU A 96 19.36 8.97 -9.57
CA LEU A 96 18.14 9.51 -10.14
C LEU A 96 17.07 8.44 -10.34
N VAL A 97 17.44 7.26 -10.88
CA VAL A 97 16.48 6.16 -11.02
C VAL A 97 16.02 5.66 -9.65
N LEU A 98 16.94 5.47 -8.69
CA LEU A 98 16.62 4.97 -7.35
C LEU A 98 15.66 5.90 -6.59
N TYR A 99 16.01 7.17 -6.46
CA TYR A 99 15.17 8.14 -5.75
C TYR A 99 13.95 8.54 -6.57
N GLY A 100 14.10 8.68 -7.89
CA GLY A 100 13.01 9.01 -8.80
C GLY A 100 11.92 7.96 -8.78
N THR A 101 12.27 6.67 -8.87
CA THR A 101 11.28 5.57 -8.74
C THR A 101 10.64 5.55 -7.36
N THR A 102 11.41 5.76 -6.29
CA THR A 102 10.87 5.82 -4.92
C THR A 102 9.83 6.93 -4.76
N ILE A 103 10.14 8.16 -5.22
CA ILE A 103 9.21 9.29 -5.17
C ILE A 103 8.01 9.05 -6.08
N LEU A 104 8.24 8.59 -7.31
CA LEU A 104 7.19 8.34 -8.30
C LEU A 104 6.18 7.30 -7.83
N VAL A 105 6.63 6.19 -7.26
CA VAL A 105 5.75 5.14 -6.72
C VAL A 105 4.92 5.69 -5.57
N ASN A 106 5.52 6.43 -4.63
CA ASN A 106 4.77 7.05 -3.54
C ASN A 106 3.70 8.02 -4.07
N LEU A 107 4.06 8.91 -5.01
CA LEU A 107 3.11 9.84 -5.62
C LEU A 107 1.98 9.11 -6.36
N PHE A 108 2.30 8.08 -7.13
CA PHE A 108 1.31 7.26 -7.82
C PHE A 108 0.32 6.61 -6.86
N LEU A 109 0.81 6.10 -5.71
CA LEU A 109 -0.06 5.56 -4.67
C LEU A 109 -1.03 6.62 -4.13
N PHE A 110 -0.55 7.82 -3.78
CA PHE A 110 -1.40 8.88 -3.20
C PHE A 110 -2.37 9.54 -4.18
N THR A 111 -2.00 9.64 -5.45
CA THR A 111 -2.77 10.37 -6.46
C THR A 111 -3.72 9.49 -7.25
N VAL A 112 -3.37 8.22 -7.45
CA VAL A 112 -4.13 7.30 -8.30
C VAL A 112 -4.70 6.15 -7.48
N VAL A 113 -3.85 5.38 -6.80
CA VAL A 113 -4.26 4.11 -6.18
C VAL A 113 -5.21 4.34 -5.00
N PHE A 114 -4.85 5.19 -4.04
CA PHE A 114 -5.71 5.40 -2.86
C PHE A 114 -7.06 6.05 -3.20
N PRO A 115 -7.14 7.10 -4.03
CA PRO A 115 -8.44 7.63 -4.46
C PRO A 115 -9.28 6.61 -5.22
N TYR A 116 -8.66 5.80 -6.08
CA TYR A 116 -9.37 4.75 -6.81
C TYR A 116 -9.92 3.68 -5.87
N VAL A 117 -9.10 3.16 -4.95
CA VAL A 117 -9.52 2.13 -3.98
C VAL A 117 -10.62 2.66 -3.06
N ALA A 118 -10.52 3.92 -2.59
CA ALA A 118 -11.56 4.55 -1.78
C ALA A 118 -12.92 4.57 -2.51
N ASN A 119 -12.91 4.90 -3.80
CA ASN A 119 -14.11 4.96 -4.63
C ASN A 119 -14.59 3.59 -5.13
N LYS A 120 -13.73 2.56 -5.20
CA LYS A 120 -14.12 1.19 -5.56
C LYS A 120 -14.67 0.40 -4.39
N ALA A 121 -14.14 0.63 -3.18
CA ALA A 121 -14.82 0.23 -1.96
C ALA A 121 -16.29 0.74 -1.98
N GLY A 122 -16.51 1.87 -2.68
CA GLY A 122 -17.75 2.53 -3.14
C GLY A 122 -18.88 1.73 -3.81
N GLY A 123 -18.84 0.39 -3.90
CA GLY A 123 -19.88 -0.43 -4.54
C GLY A 123 -21.31 0.08 -4.33
N ALA A 124 -21.99 0.41 -5.42
CA ALA A 124 -23.34 0.96 -5.41
C ALA A 124 -24.35 -0.20 -5.29
N SER A 125 -25.16 -0.19 -4.23
CA SER A 125 -26.36 -1.02 -4.17
C SER A 125 -27.45 -0.38 -5.04
N ILE A 126 -28.01 -1.13 -5.98
CA ILE A 126 -28.97 -0.67 -7.02
C ILE A 126 -30.42 -0.61 -6.48
N LEU A 127 -30.65 -0.70 -5.18
CA LEU A 127 -32.02 -0.58 -4.65
C LEU A 127 -32.42 0.89 -4.52
N SER A 128 -33.23 1.33 -5.50
CA SER A 128 -33.91 2.62 -5.62
C SER A 128 -34.93 2.85 -4.50
N SER A 129 -34.46 3.03 -3.27
CA SER A 129 -35.23 3.59 -2.16
C SER A 129 -34.89 5.08 -1.98
N GLN A 130 -35.75 5.85 -1.30
CA GLN A 130 -35.54 7.29 -1.05
C GLN A 130 -34.17 7.56 -0.43
N THR A 131 -33.22 7.98 -1.25
CA THR A 131 -31.87 8.33 -0.84
C THR A 131 -31.76 9.80 -0.53
N SER A 132 -30.98 10.12 0.50
CA SER A 132 -30.50 11.47 0.74
C SER A 132 -28.99 11.49 0.60
N THR A 133 -28.47 12.59 0.07
CA THR A 133 -27.03 12.82 -0.07
C THR A 133 -26.55 13.74 1.05
N LEU A 134 -25.49 13.32 1.74
CA LEU A 134 -24.78 14.10 2.76
C LEU A 134 -23.35 14.31 2.32
N THR A 135 -22.88 15.56 2.31
CA THR A 135 -21.46 15.85 2.09
C THR A 135 -20.75 16.05 3.43
N LEU A 136 -19.77 15.19 3.71
CA LEU A 136 -18.95 15.24 4.91
C LEU A 136 -17.58 15.80 4.55
N ARG A 137 -17.14 16.83 5.28
CA ARG A 137 -15.75 17.28 5.28
C ARG A 137 -15.03 16.67 6.46
N VAL A 138 -14.02 15.86 6.20
CA VAL A 138 -13.29 15.11 7.22
C VAL A 138 -11.87 15.64 7.32
N SER A 139 -11.35 15.87 8.53
CA SER A 139 -9.98 16.34 8.74
C SER A 139 -8.97 15.18 8.63
N ILE A 140 -8.79 14.64 7.43
CA ILE A 140 -7.73 13.67 7.13
C ILE A 140 -6.41 14.36 6.77
N PRO A 141 -5.26 13.82 7.18
CA PRO A 141 -3.96 14.40 6.88
C PRO A 141 -3.54 14.16 5.42
N CYS A 142 -3.94 13.02 4.83
CA CYS A 142 -3.66 12.69 3.44
C CYS A 142 -4.70 11.72 2.85
N SER A 143 -4.73 11.61 1.52
CA SER A 143 -5.68 10.75 0.75
C SER A 143 -5.56 9.25 1.08
N GLY A 144 -4.42 8.80 1.62
CA GLY A 144 -4.21 7.43 2.05
C GLY A 144 -5.20 6.95 3.13
N HIS A 145 -5.81 7.87 3.88
CA HIS A 145 -6.81 7.57 4.90
C HIS A 145 -8.24 7.43 4.35
N ALA A 146 -8.48 7.84 3.10
CA ALA A 146 -9.82 7.84 2.52
C ALA A 146 -10.46 6.44 2.38
N PRO A 147 -9.73 5.37 1.99
CA PRO A 147 -10.29 4.02 1.96
C PRO A 147 -10.80 3.54 3.32
N LEU A 148 -10.08 3.86 4.39
CA LEU A 148 -10.46 3.47 5.75
C LEU A 148 -11.80 4.11 6.16
N ILE A 149 -11.94 5.43 5.99
CA ILE A 149 -13.19 6.13 6.29
C ILE A 149 -14.33 5.63 5.40
N SER A 150 -14.07 5.42 4.11
CA SER A 150 -15.09 4.94 3.17
C SER A 150 -15.60 3.56 3.57
N GLN A 151 -14.70 2.67 4.00
CA GLN A 151 -15.06 1.33 4.48
C GLN A 151 -15.87 1.39 5.79
N GLU A 152 -15.47 2.22 6.76
CA GLU A 152 -16.20 2.36 8.02
C GLU A 152 -17.61 2.94 7.80
N LEU A 153 -17.75 3.92 6.92
CA LEU A 153 -19.06 4.44 6.53
C LEU A 153 -19.92 3.35 5.89
N LYS A 154 -19.35 2.51 5.03
CA LYS A 154 -20.09 1.42 4.36
C LYS A 154 -20.52 0.29 5.26
N ASN A 155 -19.80 0.08 6.36
CA ASN A 155 -20.18 -0.93 7.34
C ASN A 155 -21.43 -0.54 8.13
N LEU A 156 -21.90 0.71 8.05
CA LEU A 156 -23.17 1.13 8.62
C LEU A 156 -24.35 0.69 7.74
N SER A 157 -25.30 -0.01 8.36
CA SER A 157 -26.59 -0.32 7.75
C SER A 157 -27.30 0.98 7.33
N GLY A 158 -27.75 1.04 6.07
CA GLY A 158 -28.43 2.21 5.50
C GLY A 158 -27.55 3.17 4.71
N ILE A 159 -26.23 2.94 4.64
CA ILE A 159 -25.35 3.62 3.67
C ILE A 159 -25.36 2.87 2.35
N GLU A 160 -25.74 3.53 1.26
CA GLU A 160 -25.81 2.91 -0.07
C GLU A 160 -24.51 3.10 -0.86
N SER A 161 -23.94 4.30 -0.80
CA SER A 161 -22.70 4.60 -1.51
C SER A 161 -21.93 5.71 -0.82
N VAL A 162 -20.60 5.66 -1.00
CA VAL A 162 -19.65 6.64 -0.49
C VAL A 162 -18.69 6.95 -1.62
N ALA A 163 -18.57 8.23 -1.97
CA ALA A 163 -17.62 8.72 -2.95
C ALA A 163 -16.66 9.71 -2.28
N PHE A 164 -15.37 9.45 -2.41
CA PHE A 164 -14.31 10.33 -1.94
C PHE A 164 -13.98 11.37 -3.02
N VAL A 165 -14.05 12.64 -2.63
CA VAL A 165 -13.67 13.80 -3.44
C VAL A 165 -12.50 14.49 -2.75
N SER A 166 -11.36 14.51 -3.45
CA SER A 166 -10.13 15.16 -2.96
C SER A 166 -10.36 16.64 -2.64
N PRO A 167 -9.72 17.21 -1.59
CA PRO A 167 -8.74 16.56 -0.72
C PRO A 167 -9.36 15.81 0.47
N ASN A 168 -10.57 16.15 0.87
CA ASN A 168 -11.08 15.73 2.18
C ASN A 168 -12.62 15.71 2.30
N LEU A 169 -13.31 15.52 1.17
CA LEU A 169 -14.76 15.48 1.10
C LEU A 169 -15.24 14.06 0.82
N PHE A 170 -16.32 13.67 1.47
CA PHE A 170 -17.00 12.40 1.27
C PHE A 170 -18.46 12.67 0.97
N LYS A 171 -18.92 12.29 -0.22
CA LYS A 171 -20.33 12.30 -0.59
C LYS A 171 -20.93 10.96 -0.20
N VAL A 172 -21.86 10.97 0.74
CA VAL A 172 -22.47 9.79 1.32
C VAL A 172 -23.94 9.77 0.93
N ASN A 173 -24.36 8.76 0.18
CA ASN A 173 -25.77 8.50 -0.08
C ASN A 173 -26.27 7.49 0.95
N TYR A 174 -27.34 7.85 1.65
CA TYR A 174 -27.88 7.06 2.74
C TYR A 174 -29.41 7.05 2.72
N GLN A 175 -29.99 6.07 3.41
CA GLN A 175 -31.42 5.92 3.61
C GLN A 175 -31.82 6.57 4.96
N PRO A 176 -32.56 7.70 4.96
CA PRO A 176 -32.90 8.41 6.19
C PRO A 176 -33.75 7.60 7.18
N LEU A 177 -34.46 6.57 6.68
CA LEU A 177 -35.26 5.66 7.49
C LEU A 177 -34.41 4.70 8.35
N LEU A 178 -33.19 4.40 7.91
CA LEU A 178 -32.30 3.44 8.58
C LEU A 178 -31.20 4.11 9.40
N VAL A 179 -30.66 5.23 8.91
CA VAL A 179 -29.52 5.90 9.54
C VAL A 179 -29.69 7.42 9.51
N SER A 180 -29.36 8.06 10.63
CA SER A 180 -29.39 9.52 10.76
C SER A 180 -28.00 10.13 10.60
N PRO A 181 -27.88 11.40 10.14
CA PRO A 181 -26.59 12.09 10.08
C PRO A 181 -25.84 12.13 11.41
N LYS A 182 -26.56 12.21 12.54
CA LYS A 182 -25.95 12.18 13.89
C LYS A 182 -25.28 10.84 14.16
N GLN A 183 -25.90 9.74 13.75
CA GLN A 183 -25.33 8.40 13.87
C GLN A 183 -24.10 8.23 12.98
N ILE A 184 -24.13 8.75 11.75
CA ILE A 184 -22.97 8.75 10.85
C ILE A 184 -21.79 9.48 11.50
N LEU A 185 -22.01 10.68 12.04
CA LEU A 185 -20.96 11.46 12.71
C LEU A 185 -20.46 10.85 14.02
N SER A 186 -21.18 9.89 14.60
CA SER A 186 -20.79 9.21 15.84
C SER A 186 -19.82 8.04 15.66
N LEU A 187 -19.47 7.71 14.40
CA LEU A 187 -18.51 6.64 14.10
C LEU A 187 -17.16 6.85 14.80
N GLU A 188 -16.55 5.75 15.24
CA GLU A 188 -15.28 5.77 15.97
C GLU A 188 -14.15 6.42 15.16
N VAL A 189 -14.12 6.20 13.84
CA VAL A 189 -13.15 6.82 12.93
C VAL A 189 -13.17 8.35 13.00
N PHE A 190 -14.32 8.96 13.33
CA PHE A 190 -14.46 10.40 13.46
C PHE A 190 -14.01 10.96 14.81
N LYS A 191 -13.72 10.10 15.79
CA LYS A 191 -12.99 10.50 17.01
C LYS A 191 -11.53 10.83 16.68
N ALA A 192 -10.92 10.07 15.77
CA ALA A 192 -9.57 10.31 15.28
C ALA A 192 -9.54 11.42 14.20
N PHE A 193 -10.46 11.34 13.23
CA PHE A 193 -10.55 12.29 12.11
C PHE A 193 -11.85 13.07 12.17
N LYS A 194 -11.83 14.26 12.77
CA LYS A 194 -13.05 15.08 12.96
C LYS A 194 -13.80 15.29 11.64
N ALA A 195 -15.10 14.99 11.65
CA ALA A 195 -15.99 15.18 10.50
C ALA A 195 -16.99 16.31 10.77
N THR A 196 -17.28 17.08 9.71
CA THR A 196 -18.27 18.16 9.73
C THR A 196 -19.18 18.04 8.52
N VAL A 197 -20.46 18.35 8.69
CA VAL A 197 -21.43 18.36 7.58
C VAL A 197 -21.24 19.65 6.80
N GLN A 198 -21.01 19.53 5.49
CA GLN A 198 -20.99 20.66 4.60
C GLN A 198 -22.40 20.84 4.01
N LYS A 199 -22.98 22.02 4.26
CA LYS A 199 -24.23 22.44 3.63
C LYS A 199 -24.00 22.77 2.15
#